data_AF-A0A7C3XZB6-F1
#
_entry.id   AF-A0A7C3XZB6-F1
#
_cell.length_a   1.000
_cell.length_b   1.000
_cell.length_c   1.000
_cell.angle_alpha   90.00
_cell.angle_beta   90.00
_cell.angle_gamma   90.00
#
_symmetry.space_group_name_H-M   'P 1'
#
loop_
_entity.id
_entity.type
_entity.pdbx_description
1 polymer ?
#
loop_
_entity_poly.entity_id
_entity_poly.type
_entity_poly.pdbx_seq_one_letter_code
_entity_poly.pdbx_strand_id
1 'polypeptide(L)'
;MSHNIARENNGEYAVFTAGALPWHRLGQNVEECQTWSEAMRLAHLDWEVECQPLYDRRGNVVEAWGTFRKDNGRFLASVGSRYTPIQNGRMFEFVDLLIGTRAAHYESAGALDGCRKFWCLLLNAAATTEIVPGDEHQAYILFCSSHDG
;
A
#
# COMPACT_ATOMS: atom_id res chain seq x y z
N MET A 1 -0.94 7.68 20.15
CA MET A 1 -0.90 8.46 18.89
C MET A 1 -1.60 7.64 17.82
N SER A 2 -2.55 8.20 17.07
CA SER A 2 -3.26 7.46 16.02
C SER A 2 -2.37 7.35 14.79
N HIS A 3 -1.76 6.18 14.61
CA HIS A 3 -0.98 5.85 13.40
C HIS A 3 -1.89 5.59 12.18
N ASN A 4 -3.19 5.37 12.39
CA ASN A 4 -4.21 5.08 11.36
C ASN A 4 -3.86 3.92 10.39
N ILE A 5 -2.87 3.11 10.76
CA ILE A 5 -2.50 1.87 10.07
C ILE A 5 -3.69 0.92 10.09
N ALA A 6 -4.02 0.40 8.92
CA ALA A 6 -5.14 -0.50 8.77
C ALA A 6 -4.88 -1.83 9.49
N ARG A 7 -5.98 -2.44 9.93
CA ARG A 7 -5.97 -3.73 10.62
C ARG A 7 -6.84 -4.69 9.84
N GLU A 8 -6.30 -5.88 9.62
CA GLU A 8 -6.99 -7.00 8.99
C GLU A 8 -7.98 -7.65 9.97
N ASN A 9 -8.90 -8.44 9.44
CA ASN A 9 -9.95 -9.09 10.25
C ASN A 9 -9.39 -10.09 11.27
N ASN A 10 -8.22 -10.66 10.99
CA ASN A 10 -7.48 -11.54 11.91
C ASN A 10 -6.75 -10.78 13.03
N GLY A 11 -6.81 -9.44 13.03
CA GLY A 11 -6.17 -8.59 14.03
C GLY A 11 -4.72 -8.21 13.72
N GLU A 12 -4.18 -8.62 12.56
CA GLU A 12 -2.85 -8.21 12.10
C GLU A 12 -2.88 -6.79 11.52
N TYR A 13 -1.75 -6.09 11.57
CA TYR A 13 -1.62 -4.75 10.99
C TYR A 13 -1.11 -4.85 9.56
N ALA A 14 -1.76 -4.13 8.65
CA ALA A 14 -1.39 -4.08 7.24
C ALA A 14 -0.21 -3.10 7.04
N VAL A 15 0.96 -3.46 7.58
CA VAL A 15 2.21 -2.72 7.43
C VAL A 15 3.40 -3.65 7.61
N PHE A 16 4.47 -3.40 6.87
CA PHE A 16 5.78 -3.93 7.21
C PHE A 16 6.85 -2.84 7.21
N THR A 17 7.98 -3.13 7.85
CA THR A 17 9.18 -2.32 7.81
C THR A 17 10.42 -3.22 7.72
N ALA A 18 11.32 -2.94 6.79
CA ALA A 18 12.63 -3.55 6.68
C ALA A 18 13.66 -2.71 7.45
N GLY A 19 14.60 -3.37 8.13
CA GLY A 19 15.63 -2.72 8.92
C GLY A 19 15.10 -2.15 10.24
N ALA A 20 15.28 -0.85 10.45
CA ALA A 20 15.05 -0.21 11.75
C ALA A 20 13.59 -0.35 12.22
N LEU A 21 13.43 -0.70 13.50
CA LEU A 21 12.11 -0.82 14.12
C LEU A 21 11.37 0.53 14.08
N PRO A 22 10.15 0.57 13.51
CA PRO A 22 9.38 1.81 13.47
C PRO A 22 8.90 2.18 14.88
N TRP A 23 8.72 3.48 15.11
CA TRP A 23 8.30 4.02 16.40
C TRP A 23 6.99 3.41 16.93
N HIS A 24 6.09 2.97 16.05
CA HIS A 24 4.80 2.39 16.40
C HIS A 24 4.90 0.90 16.79
N ARG A 25 5.97 0.18 16.39
CA ARG A 25 6.19 -1.25 16.66
C ARG A 25 5.00 -2.14 16.25
N LEU A 26 4.39 -1.83 15.11
CA LEU A 26 3.24 -2.56 14.57
C LEU A 26 3.60 -3.21 13.25
N GLY A 27 2.87 -4.27 12.91
CA GLY A 27 3.07 -5.02 11.67
C GLY A 27 4.32 -5.88 11.72
N GLN A 28 4.81 -6.25 10.54
CA GLN A 28 5.95 -7.14 10.40
C GLN A 28 7.24 -6.34 10.29
N ASN A 29 8.29 -6.76 11.00
CA ASN A 29 9.64 -6.21 10.84
C ASN A 29 10.56 -7.30 10.31
N VAL A 30 11.23 -7.01 9.20
CA VAL A 30 12.16 -7.92 8.52
C VAL A 30 13.52 -7.25 8.40
N GLU A 31 14.58 -8.03 8.18
CA GLU A 31 15.91 -7.45 7.96
C GLU A 31 15.98 -6.72 6.62
N GLU A 32 15.48 -7.36 5.56
CA GLU A 32 15.47 -6.84 4.21
C GLU A 32 14.20 -7.26 3.48
N CYS A 33 13.77 -6.46 2.49
CA CYS A 33 12.71 -6.83 1.55
C CYS A 33 13.12 -6.38 0.15
N GLN A 34 13.28 -7.33 -0.76
CA GLN A 34 13.86 -7.05 -2.08
C GLN A 34 12.83 -7.10 -3.21
N THR A 35 11.73 -7.83 -3.04
CA THR A 35 10.75 -8.05 -4.11
C THR A 35 9.38 -7.51 -3.74
N TRP A 36 8.64 -7.10 -4.76
CA TRP A 36 7.27 -6.64 -4.58
C TRP A 36 6.34 -7.71 -3.99
N SER A 37 6.47 -8.97 -4.43
CA SER A 37 5.63 -10.08 -3.96
C SER A 37 5.79 -10.31 -2.46
N GLU A 38 7.02 -10.16 -1.96
CA GLU A 38 7.32 -10.23 -0.54
C GLU A 38 6.76 -9.02 0.20
N ALA A 39 7.02 -7.81 -0.29
CA ALA A 39 6.50 -6.57 0.29
C ALA A 39 4.97 -6.58 0.44
N MET A 40 4.27 -7.01 -0.61
CA MET A 40 2.81 -7.11 -0.63
C MET A 40 2.29 -8.11 0.41
N ARG A 41 2.92 -9.28 0.52
CA ARG A 41 2.56 -10.31 1.52
C ARG A 41 2.84 -9.84 2.94
N LEU A 42 4.00 -9.22 3.19
CA LEU A 42 4.38 -8.72 4.51
C LEU A 42 3.47 -7.56 4.97
N ALA A 43 3.01 -6.72 4.05
CA ALA A 43 2.06 -5.64 4.34
C ALA A 43 0.59 -6.09 4.36
N HIS A 44 0.26 -7.36 4.07
CA HIS A 44 -1.11 -7.85 3.91
C HIS A 44 -1.92 -7.07 2.86
N LEU A 45 -1.29 -6.80 1.71
CA LEU A 45 -1.86 -6.05 0.59
C LEU A 45 -2.22 -6.93 -0.62
N ASP A 46 -2.14 -8.27 -0.47
CA ASP A 46 -2.36 -9.28 -1.51
C ASP A 46 -3.84 -9.56 -1.81
N TRP A 47 -4.64 -8.51 -1.85
CA TRP A 47 -6.07 -8.56 -2.15
C TRP A 47 -6.42 -7.68 -3.34
N GLU A 48 -7.54 -8.03 -3.97
CA GLU A 48 -8.08 -7.32 -5.12
C GLU A 48 -9.30 -6.49 -4.76
N VAL A 49 -9.53 -5.44 -5.55
CA VAL A 49 -10.71 -4.57 -5.46
C VAL A 49 -11.62 -4.79 -6.66
N GLU A 50 -12.91 -4.83 -6.40
CA GLU A 50 -13.95 -4.82 -7.42
C GLU A 50 -14.91 -3.65 -7.24
N CYS A 51 -15.48 -3.19 -8.35
CA CYS A 51 -16.55 -2.19 -8.35
C CYS A 51 -17.90 -2.90 -8.48
N GLN A 52 -18.84 -2.58 -7.60
CA GLN A 52 -20.21 -3.07 -7.67
C GLN A 52 -21.20 -1.89 -7.66
N PRO A 53 -22.37 -1.99 -8.32
CA PRO A 53 -23.40 -0.98 -8.22
C PRO A 53 -23.91 -0.88 -6.77
N LEU A 54 -24.21 0.34 -6.33
CA LEU A 54 -24.86 0.57 -5.03
C LEU A 54 -26.38 0.57 -5.18
N TYR A 55 -27.07 0.23 -4.10
CA TYR A 55 -28.53 0.16 -4.03
C TYR A 55 -29.06 1.06 -2.93
N ASP A 56 -30.21 1.70 -3.18
CA ASP A 56 -30.94 2.42 -2.13
C ASP A 56 -31.58 1.42 -1.14
N ARG A 57 -32.20 1.96 -0.08
CA ARG A 57 -32.88 1.14 0.94
C ARG A 57 -34.03 0.29 0.38
N ARG A 58 -34.56 0.63 -0.79
CA ARG A 58 -35.67 -0.07 -1.46
C ARG A 58 -35.18 -1.09 -2.49
N GLY A 59 -33.86 -1.22 -2.69
CA GLY A 59 -33.26 -2.12 -3.66
C GLY A 59 -33.16 -1.56 -5.09
N ASN A 60 -33.37 -0.26 -5.29
CA ASN A 60 -33.16 0.37 -6.59
C ASN A 60 -31.68 0.70 -6.78
N VAL A 61 -31.15 0.48 -7.98
CA VAL A 61 -29.78 0.87 -8.33
C VAL A 61 -29.67 2.40 -8.26
N VAL A 62 -28.66 2.89 -7.55
CA VAL A 62 -28.26 4.31 -7.60
C VAL A 62 -27.17 4.49 -8.64
N GLU A 63 -27.05 5.69 -9.21
CA GLU A 63 -25.97 6.03 -10.16
C GLU A 63 -24.63 6.25 -9.43
N ALA A 64 -24.26 5.30 -8.59
CA ALA A 64 -23.02 5.26 -7.84
C ALA A 64 -22.53 3.81 -7.70
N TRP A 65 -21.21 3.65 -7.63
CA TRP A 65 -20.56 2.37 -7.47
C TRP A 65 -19.83 2.35 -6.14
N GLY A 66 -19.72 1.17 -5.54
CA GLY A 66 -18.88 0.94 -4.38
C GLY A 66 -17.63 0.16 -4.79
N THR A 67 -16.49 0.51 -4.21
CA THR A 67 -15.29 -0.33 -4.23
C THR A 67 -15.33 -1.29 -3.05
N PHE A 68 -15.10 -2.58 -3.33
CA PHE A 68 -15.14 -3.64 -2.32
C PHE A 68 -13.89 -4.51 -2.45
N ARG A 69 -13.37 -5.00 -1.32
CA ARG A 69 -12.35 -6.05 -1.35
C ARG A 69 -12.99 -7.38 -1.75
N LYS A 70 -12.39 -8.08 -2.71
CA LYS A 70 -12.89 -9.37 -3.21
C LYS A 70 -12.79 -10.51 -2.19
N ASP A 71 -11.81 -10.45 -1.30
CA ASP A 71 -11.50 -11.53 -0.35
C ASP A 71 -12.50 -11.59 0.82
N ASN A 72 -13.03 -10.45 1.26
CA ASN A 72 -13.89 -10.37 2.45
C ASN A 72 -15.14 -9.48 2.29
N GLY A 73 -15.36 -8.90 1.11
CA GLY A 73 -16.51 -8.04 0.83
C GLY A 73 -16.52 -6.70 1.56
N ARG A 74 -15.39 -6.30 2.16
CA ARG A 74 -15.30 -5.01 2.87
C ARG A 74 -15.50 -3.86 1.90
N PHE A 75 -16.48 -3.02 2.19
CA PHE A 75 -16.68 -1.74 1.52
C PHE A 75 -15.51 -0.80 1.81
N LEU A 76 -14.92 -0.25 0.76
CA LEU A 76 -13.84 0.72 0.84
C LEU A 76 -14.39 2.14 0.66
N ALA A 77 -15.05 2.42 -0.46
CA ALA A 77 -15.58 3.76 -0.75
C ALA A 77 -16.66 3.77 -1.85
N SER A 78 -17.31 4.92 -2.02
CA SER A 78 -18.23 5.18 -3.14
C SER A 78 -17.48 5.94 -4.24
N VAL A 79 -17.65 5.50 -5.47
CA VAL A 79 -16.97 6.03 -6.66
C VAL A 79 -17.96 6.28 -7.81
N GLY A 80 -17.52 7.07 -8.79
CA GLY A 80 -18.31 7.34 -10.01
C GLY A 80 -18.26 6.20 -11.03
N SER A 81 -19.15 6.25 -12.02
CA SER A 81 -19.31 5.24 -13.08
C SER A 81 -18.06 4.98 -13.93
N ARG A 82 -17.11 5.92 -13.96
CA ARG A 82 -15.87 5.83 -14.75
C ARG A 82 -14.67 5.35 -13.94
N TYR A 83 -14.81 5.16 -12.64
CA TYR A 83 -13.71 4.73 -11.80
C TYR A 83 -13.29 3.30 -12.13
N THR A 84 -12.00 3.09 -12.34
CA THR A 84 -11.40 1.76 -12.55
C THR A 84 -10.34 1.55 -11.48
N PRO A 85 -10.50 0.55 -10.58
CA PRO A 85 -9.52 0.28 -9.55
C PRO A 85 -8.17 -0.11 -10.16
N ILE A 86 -7.09 0.53 -9.71
CA ILE A 86 -5.73 0.06 -9.96
C ILE A 86 -5.43 -0.96 -8.86
N GLN A 87 -5.29 -2.23 -9.25
CA GLN A 87 -5.01 -3.30 -8.29
C GLN A 87 -3.66 -3.08 -7.59
N ASN A 88 -3.59 -3.41 -6.30
CA ASN A 88 -2.37 -3.29 -5.51
C ASN A 88 -1.19 -3.94 -6.23
N GLY A 89 -1.34 -5.22 -6.62
CA GLY A 89 -0.31 -5.97 -7.33
C GLY A 89 0.20 -5.26 -8.59
N ARG A 90 -0.68 -4.64 -9.38
CA ARG A 90 -0.28 -3.89 -10.59
C ARG A 90 0.55 -2.66 -10.27
N MET A 91 0.27 -1.97 -9.16
CA MET A 91 1.06 -0.83 -8.71
C MET A 91 2.45 -1.27 -8.27
N PHE A 92 2.52 -2.34 -7.51
CA PHE A 92 3.77 -2.93 -7.01
C PHE A 92 4.65 -3.50 -8.15
N GLU A 93 4.05 -4.15 -9.16
CA GLU A 93 4.76 -4.55 -10.39
C GLU A 93 5.33 -3.35 -11.14
N PHE A 94 4.59 -2.25 -11.24
CA PHE A 94 5.07 -1.02 -11.88
C PHE A 94 6.26 -0.43 -11.13
N VAL A 95 6.24 -0.49 -9.79
CA VAL A 95 7.36 -0.06 -8.94
C VAL A 95 8.60 -0.91 -9.22
N ASP A 96 8.49 -2.24 -9.25
CA ASP A 96 9.63 -3.12 -9.58
C ASP A 96 10.22 -2.85 -10.97
N LEU A 97 9.36 -2.58 -11.97
CA LEU A 97 9.81 -2.19 -13.31
C LEU A 97 10.58 -0.85 -13.32
N LEU A 98 10.15 0.13 -12.53
CA LEU A 98 10.82 1.43 -12.44
C LEU A 98 12.19 1.36 -11.79
N ILE A 99 12.31 0.53 -10.75
CA ILE A 99 13.58 0.35 -10.05
C ILE A 99 14.55 -0.42 -10.96
N GLY A 100 14.07 -1.45 -11.68
CA GLY A 100 14.93 -2.36 -12.43
C GLY A 100 16.00 -2.99 -11.53
N THR A 101 17.00 -3.67 -12.09
CA THR A 101 18.13 -4.27 -11.32
C THR A 101 19.02 -3.28 -10.56
N ARG A 102 18.56 -2.04 -10.33
CA ARG A 102 19.24 -1.06 -9.47
C ARG A 102 18.96 -1.43 -8.02
N ALA A 103 19.95 -1.24 -7.15
CA ALA A 103 19.93 -1.60 -5.74
C ALA A 103 18.94 -0.76 -4.90
N ALA A 104 17.67 -0.65 -5.29
CA ALA A 104 16.65 -0.12 -4.40
C ALA A 104 16.02 -1.27 -3.62
N HIS A 105 15.86 -1.03 -2.33
CA HIS A 105 15.27 -1.97 -1.39
C HIS A 105 13.98 -1.38 -0.86
N TYR A 106 12.98 -2.24 -0.64
CA TYR A 106 11.75 -1.83 0.01
C TYR A 106 12.02 -1.59 1.48
N GLU A 107 11.83 -0.35 1.92
CA GLU A 107 12.00 -0.01 3.34
C GLU A 107 10.72 -0.28 4.10
N SER A 108 9.57 0.04 3.53
CA SER A 108 8.29 -0.21 4.19
C SER A 108 7.13 -0.12 3.21
N ALA A 109 6.03 -0.77 3.53
CA ALA A 109 4.76 -0.61 2.83
C ALA A 109 3.62 -0.83 3.80
N GLY A 110 2.45 -0.31 3.47
CA GLY A 110 1.27 -0.54 4.28
C GLY A 110 0.01 0.12 3.78
N ALA A 111 -1.06 -0.09 4.54
CA ALA A 111 -2.36 0.48 4.32
C ALA A 111 -2.77 1.40 5.47
N LEU A 112 -3.53 2.44 5.12
CA LEU A 112 -4.13 3.38 6.04
C LEU A 112 -5.65 3.37 5.89
N ASP A 113 -6.33 3.90 6.90
CA ASP A 113 -7.74 4.27 6.82
C ASP A 113 -8.64 3.08 6.42
N GLY A 114 -8.38 1.92 7.02
CA GLY A 114 -9.12 0.70 6.74
C GLY A 114 -8.89 0.10 5.35
N CYS A 115 -7.67 0.22 4.84
CA CYS A 115 -7.23 -0.26 3.52
C CYS A 115 -7.78 0.54 2.33
N ARG A 116 -8.35 1.73 2.56
CA ARG A 116 -8.71 2.66 1.49
C ARG A 116 -7.49 3.24 0.80
N LYS A 117 -6.41 3.46 1.53
CA LYS A 117 -5.17 4.07 1.04
C LYS A 117 -4.03 3.11 1.30
N PHE A 118 -3.11 3.02 0.37
CA PHE A 118 -1.94 2.17 0.51
C PHE A 118 -0.71 2.87 -0.06
N TRP A 119 0.45 2.44 0.41
CA TRP A 119 1.71 3.06 0.06
C TRP A 119 2.87 2.07 0.13
N CYS A 120 3.96 2.47 -0.50
CA CYS A 120 5.23 1.78 -0.50
C CYS A 120 6.39 2.79 -0.54
N LEU A 121 7.35 2.63 0.36
CA LEU A 121 8.55 3.46 0.47
C LEU A 121 9.78 2.63 0.12
N LEU A 122 10.62 3.19 -0.75
CA LEU A 122 11.82 2.54 -1.25
C LEU A 122 13.02 3.45 -1.06
N LEU A 123 14.13 2.87 -0.61
CA LEU A 123 15.42 3.55 -0.57
C LEU A 123 16.03 3.51 -1.97
N ASN A 124 16.22 4.69 -2.58
CA ASN A 124 16.94 4.83 -3.84
C ASN A 124 18.45 4.99 -3.56
N ALA A 125 19.15 3.87 -3.40
CA ALA A 125 20.58 3.86 -3.15
C ALA A 125 21.38 4.58 -4.25
N ALA A 126 20.91 4.55 -5.50
CA ALA A 126 21.58 5.21 -6.62
C ALA A 126 21.53 6.74 -6.59
N ALA A 127 20.56 7.32 -5.85
CA ALA A 127 20.45 8.77 -5.65
C ALA A 127 20.88 9.20 -4.24
N THR A 128 21.31 8.25 -3.40
CA THR A 128 21.89 8.55 -2.09
C THR A 128 23.28 9.13 -2.28
N THR A 129 23.58 10.24 -1.60
CA THR A 129 24.83 10.98 -1.79
C THR A 129 25.36 11.47 -0.46
N GLU A 130 26.68 11.53 -0.34
CA GLU A 130 27.37 12.20 0.75
C GLU A 130 27.79 13.60 0.27
N ILE A 131 27.31 14.65 0.95
CA ILE A 131 27.60 16.04 0.55
C ILE A 131 28.96 16.48 1.12
N VAL A 132 29.20 16.13 2.38
CA VAL A 132 30.48 16.29 3.08
C VAL A 132 30.75 15.02 3.90
N PRO A 133 32.00 14.70 4.26
CA PRO A 133 32.31 13.51 5.05
C PRO A 133 31.47 13.42 6.34
N GLY A 134 30.67 12.36 6.46
CA GLY A 134 29.75 12.12 7.57
C GLY A 134 28.33 12.69 7.43
N ASP A 135 28.00 13.35 6.30
CA ASP A 135 26.67 13.90 5.99
C ASP A 135 26.05 13.17 4.79
N GLU A 136 25.52 11.98 5.05
CA GLU A 136 24.83 11.15 4.06
C GLU A 136 23.37 11.56 3.92
N HIS A 137 22.95 11.84 2.69
CA HIS A 137 21.57 12.15 2.33
C HIS A 137 20.98 10.97 1.57
N GLN A 138 20.11 10.22 2.25
CA GLN A 138 19.38 9.09 1.68
C GLN A 138 18.19 9.57 0.85
N ALA A 139 18.13 9.10 -0.39
CA ALA A 139 17.05 9.44 -1.30
C ALA A 139 15.96 8.37 -1.24
N TYR A 140 14.71 8.79 -1.10
CA TYR A 140 13.56 7.90 -1.01
C TYR A 140 12.56 8.14 -2.12
N ILE A 141 11.90 7.07 -2.56
CA ILE A 141 10.76 7.12 -3.46
C ILE A 141 9.54 6.59 -2.73
N LEU A 142 8.50 7.42 -2.63
CA LEU A 142 7.21 7.05 -2.07
C LEU A 142 6.20 6.86 -3.20
N PHE A 143 5.63 5.67 -3.26
CA PHE A 143 4.44 5.39 -4.06
C PHE A 143 3.23 5.32 -3.14
N CYS A 144 2.15 5.99 -3.51
CA CYS A 144 0.88 5.87 -2.81
C CYS A 144 -0.29 5.89 -3.80
N SER A 145 -1.36 5.22 -3.42
CA SER A 145 -2.61 5.18 -4.18
C SER A 145 -3.78 4.91 -3.25
N SER A 146 -4.98 5.00 -3.80
CA SER A 146 -6.21 4.84 -3.05
C SER A 146 -7.32 4.18 -3.87
N HIS A 147 -8.23 3.54 -3.12
CA HIS A 147 -9.44 2.90 -3.63
C HIS A 147 -10.69 3.75 -3.37
N ASP A 148 -10.50 5.02 -3.02
CA ASP A 148 -11.55 5.95 -2.58
C ASP A 148 -11.99 7.02 -3.59
N GLY A 149 -11.42 7.00 -4.80
CA GLY A 149 -11.82 7.88 -5.91
C GLY A 149 -11.01 9.16 -6.00
#